data_AF-A0A6I8P7B9-F1
#
_entry.id   AF-A0A6I8P7B9-F1
#
_cell.length_a   1.000
_cell.length_b   1.000
_cell.length_c   1.000
_cell.angle_alpha   90.00
_cell.angle_beta   90.00
_cell.angle_gamma   90.00
#
_symmetry.space_group_name_H-M   'P 1'
#
loop_
_entity.id
_entity.type
_entity.pdbx_description
1 polymer ?
#
loop_
_entity_poly.entity_id
_entity_poly.type
_entity_poly.pdbx_seq_one_letter_code
_entity_poly.pdbx_strand_id
1 'polypeptide(L)'
;MGSGGGARARPEKIGQPAPEAKRRPRGRSPEGKMHPNSKKVKLVTKGRVKWKPLTDESKEHLQAVMDSVILSVLSRKTEGKENIQSHLNGLKERLFTLCKTLEIPPRKLENLKKMQNLKAMEVQRLKTNEENLELLQKEVGKVVEAIHPMNEEIQSLQARIQLLKDELEEEEDKAEQMSQTDHGKIVSLPELSERSLKAPLLQEEILMKIPNHEGLLKDLQTVQNSAEMKDMFTFVEEAYKKLLKSH
;
A
#
# COMPACT_ATOMS: atom_id res chain seq x y z
N MET A 1 -125.45 -35.03 17.26
CA MET A 1 -126.38 -33.99 16.76
C MET A 1 -125.73 -32.66 17.07
N GLY A 2 -125.32 -31.77 16.18
CA GLY A 2 -125.67 -31.50 14.78
C GLY A 2 -125.83 -29.97 14.67
N SER A 3 -125.10 -29.35 13.74
CA SER A 3 -125.21 -27.95 13.29
C SER A 3 -124.66 -26.86 14.25
N GLY A 4 -123.98 -25.80 13.82
CA GLY A 4 -123.70 -25.28 12.47
C GLY A 4 -123.70 -23.75 12.51
N GLY A 5 -122.69 -23.12 11.89
CA GLY A 5 -122.80 -21.79 11.26
C GLY A 5 -122.47 -20.54 12.08
N GLY A 6 -121.68 -19.64 11.47
CA GLY A 6 -121.76 -18.19 11.74
C GLY A 6 -120.43 -17.45 11.85
N ALA A 7 -119.90 -16.97 10.73
CA ALA A 7 -118.71 -16.13 10.62
C ALA A 7 -118.96 -14.64 10.97
N ARG A 8 -117.93 -13.95 11.50
CA ARG A 8 -117.64 -12.54 11.11
C ARG A 8 -116.20 -12.16 11.43
N ALA A 9 -115.63 -11.36 10.52
CA ALA A 9 -114.22 -11.12 10.33
C ALA A 9 -113.68 -9.86 11.05
N ARG A 10 -112.39 -9.97 11.44
CA ARG A 10 -111.28 -8.97 11.48
C ARG A 10 -111.43 -7.71 12.36
N PRO A 11 -110.31 -7.05 12.74
CA PRO A 11 -108.91 -7.29 12.35
C PRO A 11 -107.91 -7.48 13.51
N GLU A 12 -106.78 -8.09 13.16
CA GLU A 12 -105.55 -8.20 13.96
C GLU A 12 -105.00 -6.83 14.36
N LYS A 13 -104.64 -6.67 15.64
CA LYS A 13 -103.49 -5.85 16.03
C LYS A 13 -102.65 -6.58 17.07
N ILE A 14 -101.48 -6.93 16.56
CA ILE A 14 -100.27 -7.48 17.16
C ILE A 14 -99.92 -6.76 18.48
N GLY A 15 -99.50 -7.58 19.45
CA GLY A 15 -99.22 -7.21 20.83
C GLY A 15 -98.22 -6.07 20.98
N GLN A 16 -98.56 -5.17 21.90
CA GLN A 16 -97.73 -4.04 22.30
C GLN A 16 -96.59 -4.49 23.23
N PRO A 17 -95.39 -3.92 23.09
CA PRO A 17 -94.27 -4.12 24.00
C PRO A 17 -94.38 -3.24 25.26
N ALA A 18 -93.87 -3.75 26.38
CA ALA A 18 -93.73 -3.07 27.67
C ALA A 18 -92.63 -1.97 27.64
N PRO A 19 -92.65 -0.99 28.59
CA PRO A 19 -92.42 0.41 28.23
C PRO A 19 -91.02 0.98 28.54
N GLU A 20 -90.80 2.09 27.84
CA GLU A 20 -89.71 3.07 27.78
C GLU A 20 -89.37 3.77 29.11
N ALA A 21 -88.08 3.87 29.45
CA ALA A 21 -87.57 4.76 30.50
C ALA A 21 -86.78 5.94 29.89
N LYS A 22 -87.48 7.07 29.82
CA LYS A 22 -87.02 8.40 29.42
C LYS A 22 -85.77 8.84 30.21
N ARG A 23 -84.74 9.33 29.52
CA ARG A 23 -83.66 10.13 30.14
C ARG A 23 -83.56 11.50 29.48
N ARG A 24 -84.19 12.51 30.11
CA ARG A 24 -83.85 13.96 30.12
C ARG A 24 -84.63 14.61 31.29
N PRO A 25 -84.32 15.83 31.77
CA PRO A 25 -83.05 16.56 31.91
C PRO A 25 -82.90 17.28 33.30
N ARG A 26 -81.80 18.04 33.47
CA ARG A 26 -81.54 19.15 34.43
C ARG A 26 -80.76 18.85 35.71
N GLY A 27 -79.79 19.73 35.95
CA GLY A 27 -79.13 19.97 37.23
C GLY A 27 -77.88 20.82 37.02
N ARG A 28 -78.03 22.15 37.05
CA ARG A 28 -76.96 23.14 36.98
C ARG A 28 -76.45 23.43 38.41
N SER A 29 -75.13 23.68 38.51
CA SER A 29 -74.38 24.38 39.59
C SER A 29 -74.01 23.60 40.86
N PRO A 30 -72.89 23.93 41.56
CA PRO A 30 -72.29 25.28 41.66
C PRO A 30 -70.79 25.43 41.40
N GLU A 31 -70.43 26.70 41.23
CA GLU A 31 -69.11 27.31 41.18
C GLU A 31 -68.14 26.75 42.22
N GLY A 32 -67.05 26.17 41.72
CA GLY A 32 -65.87 25.80 42.49
C GLY A 32 -64.67 26.60 42.02
N LYS A 33 -64.54 27.80 42.59
CA LYS A 33 -63.32 28.60 42.83
C LYS A 33 -62.10 28.31 41.93
N MET A 34 -61.83 29.27 41.05
CA MET A 34 -60.62 29.44 40.28
C MET A 34 -59.38 29.47 41.19
N HIS A 35 -58.53 28.43 41.13
CA HIS A 35 -57.20 28.48 41.75
C HIS A 35 -56.31 29.47 40.97
N PRO A 36 -55.79 30.55 41.59
CA PRO A 36 -55.00 31.55 40.90
C PRO A 36 -53.53 31.15 40.88
N ASN A 37 -53.19 29.99 40.30
CA ASN A 37 -51.79 29.68 39.99
C ASN A 37 -51.60 28.64 38.88
N SER A 38 -52.30 28.78 37.77
CA SER A 38 -51.76 28.26 36.50
C SER A 38 -50.87 29.35 35.93
N LYS A 39 -49.56 29.30 36.22
CA LYS A 39 -48.56 30.07 35.48
C LYS A 39 -48.78 29.77 34.00
N LYS A 40 -49.40 30.70 33.27
CA LYS A 40 -49.38 30.68 31.81
C LYS A 40 -47.92 30.80 31.44
N VAL A 41 -47.28 29.66 31.18
CA VAL A 41 -45.98 29.64 30.52
C VAL A 41 -46.23 30.30 29.18
N LYS A 42 -45.85 31.57 29.08
CA LYS A 42 -45.66 32.21 27.78
C LYS A 42 -44.55 31.40 27.13
N LEU A 43 -44.93 30.45 26.28
CA LEU A 43 -44.02 29.84 25.35
C LEU A 43 -43.49 30.99 24.51
N VAL A 44 -42.30 31.46 24.86
CA VAL A 44 -41.54 32.39 24.05
C VAL A 44 -41.24 31.64 22.77
N THR A 45 -42.01 31.94 21.72
CA THR A 45 -41.80 31.42 20.37
C THR A 45 -40.60 32.11 19.75
N LYS A 46 -39.42 31.92 20.34
CA LYS A 46 -38.17 32.26 19.68
C LYS A 46 -37.95 31.24 18.56
N GLY A 47 -38.20 31.68 17.33
CA GLY A 47 -37.68 31.05 16.12
C GLY A 47 -38.46 29.87 15.56
N ARG A 48 -39.80 29.93 15.45
CA ARG A 48 -40.48 29.04 14.50
C ARG A 48 -40.03 29.44 13.10
N VAL A 49 -39.20 28.59 12.49
CA VAL A 49 -38.89 28.65 11.05
C VAL A 49 -40.24 28.78 10.34
N LYS A 50 -40.44 29.84 9.55
CA LYS A 50 -41.67 30.03 8.77
C LYS A 50 -41.72 28.89 7.76
N TRP A 51 -42.55 27.88 8.04
CA TRP A 51 -42.83 26.81 7.11
C TRP A 51 -43.42 27.44 5.85
N LYS A 52 -42.94 27.02 4.68
CA LYS A 52 -43.41 27.56 3.41
C LYS A 52 -44.34 26.53 2.76
N PRO A 53 -45.43 26.97 2.13
CA PRO A 53 -46.18 26.08 1.25
C PRO A 53 -45.25 25.60 0.12
N LEU A 54 -45.53 24.41 -0.39
CA LEU A 54 -44.79 23.82 -1.50
C LEU A 54 -44.72 24.81 -2.69
N THR A 55 -43.52 25.00 -3.26
CA THR A 55 -43.29 25.89 -4.41
C THR A 55 -44.05 25.37 -5.63
N ASP A 56 -44.56 26.25 -6.49
CA ASP A 56 -45.35 25.83 -7.65
C ASP A 56 -44.54 24.96 -8.64
N GLU A 57 -43.26 25.27 -8.85
CA GLU A 57 -42.34 24.41 -9.64
C GLU A 57 -42.26 22.96 -9.11
N SER A 58 -42.22 22.79 -7.79
CA SER A 58 -42.21 21.44 -7.19
C SER A 58 -43.57 20.73 -7.29
N LYS A 59 -44.68 21.49 -7.32
CA LYS A 59 -46.01 20.92 -7.59
C LYS A 59 -46.12 20.46 -9.04
N GLU A 60 -45.63 21.26 -9.99
CA GLU A 60 -45.58 20.92 -11.41
C GLU A 60 -44.70 19.69 -11.66
N HIS A 61 -43.53 19.62 -11.03
CA HIS A 61 -42.67 18.45 -11.12
C HIS A 61 -43.35 17.19 -10.54
N LEU A 62 -43.95 17.28 -9.36
CA LEU A 62 -44.69 16.17 -8.75
C LEU A 62 -45.86 15.74 -9.65
N GLN A 63 -46.58 16.69 -10.23
CA GLN A 63 -47.66 16.44 -11.19
C GLN A 63 -47.13 15.70 -12.42
N ALA A 64 -46.02 16.14 -13.02
CA ALA A 64 -45.41 15.48 -14.17
C ALA A 64 -44.96 14.05 -13.87
N VAL A 65 -44.39 13.81 -12.68
CA VAL A 65 -44.01 12.45 -12.24
C VAL A 65 -45.24 11.57 -12.06
N MET A 66 -46.30 12.07 -11.41
CA MET A 66 -47.55 11.32 -11.26
C MET A 66 -48.20 11.02 -12.60
N ASP A 67 -48.25 11.99 -13.52
CA ASP A 67 -48.80 11.80 -14.86
C ASP A 67 -47.98 10.79 -15.67
N SER A 68 -46.65 10.79 -15.53
CA SER A 68 -45.77 9.78 -16.11
C SER A 68 -46.04 8.38 -15.54
N VAL A 69 -46.23 8.24 -14.22
CA VAL A 69 -46.56 6.96 -13.57
C VAL A 69 -47.93 6.47 -14.01
N ILE A 70 -48.94 7.34 -14.06
CA ILE A 70 -50.27 7.01 -14.57
C ILE A 70 -50.18 6.50 -16.00
N LEU A 71 -49.46 7.21 -16.87
CA LEU A 71 -49.25 6.81 -18.26
C LEU A 71 -48.52 5.46 -18.37
N SER A 72 -47.51 5.22 -17.52
CA SER A 72 -46.76 3.96 -17.45
C SER A 72 -47.60 2.77 -16.96
N VAL A 73 -48.59 3.02 -16.10
CA VAL A 73 -49.54 1.99 -15.66
C VAL A 73 -50.58 1.71 -16.76
N LEU A 74 -51.09 2.75 -17.43
CA LEU A 74 -52.09 2.63 -18.50
C LEU A 74 -51.51 2.06 -19.82
N SER A 75 -50.21 2.22 -20.05
CA SER A 75 -49.52 1.65 -21.21
C SER A 75 -49.37 0.12 -21.12
N ARG A 76 -49.52 -0.47 -19.93
CA ARG A 76 -49.54 -1.94 -19.77
C ARG A 76 -50.81 -2.54 -20.38
N LYS A 77 -50.72 -3.79 -20.82
CA LYS A 77 -51.86 -4.53 -21.39
C LYS A 77 -52.74 -5.06 -20.26
N THR A 78 -53.64 -4.21 -19.77
CA THR A 78 -54.62 -4.53 -18.73
C THR A 78 -56.04 -4.24 -19.24
N GLU A 79 -57.00 -5.08 -18.87
CA GLU A 79 -58.43 -4.85 -19.12
C GLU A 79 -58.97 -3.80 -18.14
N GLY A 80 -59.97 -3.00 -18.54
CA GLY A 80 -60.57 -1.99 -17.65
C GLY A 80 -59.74 -0.71 -17.45
N LYS A 81 -58.99 -0.27 -18.47
CA LYS A 81 -58.12 0.93 -18.42
C LYS A 81 -58.83 2.20 -17.95
N GLU A 82 -60.09 2.40 -18.33
CA GLU A 82 -60.89 3.57 -17.94
C GLU A 82 -61.13 3.63 -16.43
N ASN A 83 -61.46 2.49 -15.81
CA ASN A 83 -61.65 2.40 -14.36
C ASN A 83 -60.32 2.65 -13.63
N ILE A 84 -59.23 2.05 -14.11
CA ILE A 84 -57.88 2.24 -13.55
C ILE A 84 -57.49 3.73 -13.64
N GLN A 85 -57.71 4.37 -14.79
CA GLN A 85 -57.44 5.79 -14.98
C GLN A 85 -58.26 6.67 -14.03
N SER A 86 -59.56 6.39 -13.88
CA SER A 86 -60.45 7.12 -12.96
C SER A 86 -59.97 7.01 -11.51
N HIS A 87 -59.59 5.81 -11.05
CA HIS A 87 -59.06 5.59 -9.71
C HIS A 87 -57.71 6.28 -9.49
N LEU A 88 -56.80 6.19 -10.45
CA LEU A 88 -55.48 6.83 -10.36
C LEU A 88 -55.58 8.36 -10.38
N ASN A 89 -56.46 8.92 -11.20
CA ASN A 89 -56.74 10.36 -11.20
C ASN A 89 -57.38 10.80 -9.87
N GLY A 90 -58.29 10.01 -9.30
CA GLY A 90 -58.84 10.28 -7.98
C GLY A 90 -57.77 10.27 -6.86
N LEU A 91 -56.79 9.37 -6.95
CA LEU A 91 -55.65 9.34 -6.04
C LEU A 91 -54.72 10.55 -6.24
N LYS A 92 -54.44 10.92 -7.49
CA LYS A 92 -53.66 12.12 -7.85
C LYS A 92 -54.28 13.38 -7.24
N GLU A 93 -55.59 13.58 -7.40
CA GLU A 93 -56.29 14.75 -6.85
C GLU A 93 -56.25 14.77 -5.31
N ARG A 94 -56.50 13.62 -4.65
CA ARG A 94 -56.41 13.53 -3.18
C ARG A 94 -55.01 13.87 -2.68
N LEU A 95 -53.97 13.33 -3.31
CA LEU A 95 -52.60 13.64 -2.94
C LEU A 95 -52.29 15.12 -3.16
N PHE A 96 -52.76 15.71 -4.27
CA PHE A 96 -52.56 17.12 -4.56
C PHE A 96 -53.23 18.03 -3.54
N THR A 97 -54.43 17.67 -3.07
CA THR A 97 -55.10 18.41 -1.97
C THR A 97 -54.28 18.37 -0.68
N LEU A 98 -53.69 17.23 -0.34
CA LEU A 98 -52.81 17.11 0.83
C LEU A 98 -51.52 17.94 0.64
N CYS A 99 -50.91 17.91 -0.55
CA CYS A 99 -49.72 18.69 -0.86
C CYS A 99 -49.94 20.21 -0.84
N LYS A 100 -51.18 20.69 -1.11
CA LYS A 100 -51.54 22.11 -0.94
C LYS A 100 -51.56 22.54 0.52
N THR A 101 -51.97 21.65 1.44
CA THR A 101 -52.02 21.90 2.88
C THR A 101 -50.70 21.56 3.58
N LEU A 102 -49.80 20.85 2.90
CA LEU A 102 -48.50 20.45 3.43
C LEU A 102 -47.54 21.64 3.40
N GLU A 103 -47.27 22.19 4.57
CA GLU A 103 -46.17 23.14 4.74
C GLU A 103 -44.86 22.37 4.94
N ILE A 104 -43.78 22.85 4.32
CA ILE A 104 -42.46 22.21 4.39
C ILE A 104 -41.48 23.19 5.05
N PRO A 105 -40.54 22.71 5.88
CA PRO A 105 -39.48 23.56 6.38
C PRO A 105 -38.68 24.11 5.20
N PRO A 106 -38.42 25.42 5.12
CA PRO A 106 -37.58 25.98 4.07
C PRO A 106 -36.19 25.34 4.14
N ARG A 107 -35.89 24.42 3.22
CA ARG A 107 -34.52 23.97 3.00
C ARG A 107 -33.70 25.21 2.66
N LYS A 108 -32.59 25.42 3.37
CA LYS A 108 -31.66 26.52 3.06
C LYS A 108 -31.06 26.22 1.68
N LEU A 109 -31.56 26.86 0.62
CA LEU A 109 -31.06 26.75 -0.76
C LEU A 109 -29.54 26.95 -0.84
N GLU A 110 -28.99 27.77 0.07
CA GLU A 110 -27.55 27.95 0.27
C GLU A 110 -26.78 26.64 0.54
N ASN A 111 -27.40 25.64 1.16
CA ASN A 111 -26.76 24.34 1.35
C ASN A 111 -26.64 23.56 0.04
N LEU A 112 -27.62 23.70 -0.87
CA LEU A 112 -27.58 23.07 -2.20
C LEU A 112 -26.51 23.73 -3.08
N LYS A 113 -26.41 25.07 -3.05
CA LYS A 113 -25.33 25.80 -3.74
C LYS A 113 -23.95 25.40 -3.20
N LYS A 114 -23.80 25.27 -1.87
CA LYS A 114 -22.56 24.77 -1.26
C LYS A 114 -22.22 23.36 -1.71
N MET A 115 -23.21 22.46 -1.80
CA MET A 115 -23.02 21.11 -2.30
C MET A 115 -22.61 21.09 -3.77
N GLN A 116 -23.22 21.95 -4.61
CA GLN A 116 -22.85 22.08 -6.02
C GLN A 116 -21.42 22.59 -6.19
N ASN A 117 -21.01 23.59 -5.41
CA ASN A 117 -19.64 24.11 -5.41
C ASN A 117 -18.65 23.05 -4.93
N LEU A 118 -18.98 22.30 -3.87
CA LEU A 118 -18.17 21.20 -3.38
C LEU A 118 -17.98 20.13 -4.46
N LYS A 119 -19.05 19.78 -5.19
CA LYS A 119 -18.98 18.86 -6.32
C LYS A 119 -18.05 19.38 -7.42
N ALA A 120 -18.15 20.66 -7.78
CA ALA A 120 -17.29 21.25 -8.81
C ALA A 120 -15.80 21.25 -8.40
N MET A 121 -15.52 21.63 -7.14
CA MET A 121 -14.17 21.56 -6.58
C MET A 121 -13.62 20.13 -6.58
N GLU A 122 -14.44 19.15 -6.21
CA GLU A 122 -14.04 17.75 -6.16
C GLU A 122 -13.75 17.20 -7.57
N VAL A 123 -14.56 17.55 -8.56
CA VAL A 123 -14.31 17.17 -9.97
C VAL A 123 -13.00 17.79 -10.47
N GLN A 124 -12.74 19.06 -10.15
CA GLN A 124 -11.48 19.70 -10.52
C GLN A 124 -10.28 19.01 -9.84
N ARG A 125 -10.41 18.69 -8.54
CA ARG A 125 -9.38 17.96 -7.79
C ARG A 125 -9.09 16.59 -8.41
N LEU A 126 -10.13 15.84 -8.76
CA LEU A 126 -9.99 14.54 -9.42
C LEU A 126 -9.25 14.67 -10.75
N LYS A 127 -9.59 15.66 -11.57
CA LYS A 127 -8.89 15.92 -12.84
C LYS A 127 -7.41 16.21 -12.62
N THR A 128 -7.06 17.11 -11.70
CA THR A 128 -5.64 17.39 -11.39
C THR A 128 -4.91 16.18 -10.84
N ASN A 129 -5.59 15.33 -10.07
CA ASN A 129 -5.00 14.10 -9.53
C ASN A 129 -4.76 13.06 -10.62
N GLU A 130 -5.66 12.95 -11.59
CA GLU A 130 -5.51 12.08 -12.76
C GLU A 130 -4.31 12.51 -13.62
N GLU A 131 -4.19 13.82 -13.91
CA GLU A 131 -3.03 14.40 -14.61
C GLU A 131 -1.71 14.12 -13.85
N ASN A 132 -1.70 14.32 -12.52
CA ASN A 132 -0.53 14.02 -11.70
C ASN A 132 -0.19 12.52 -11.67
N LEU A 133 -1.20 11.65 -11.68
CA LEU A 133 -1.00 10.21 -11.72
C LEU A 133 -0.38 9.77 -13.04
N GLU A 134 -0.85 10.32 -14.16
CA GLU A 134 -0.29 10.07 -15.49
C GLU A 134 1.18 10.51 -15.57
N LEU A 135 1.50 11.70 -15.03
CA LEU A 135 2.88 12.17 -14.92
C LEU A 135 3.75 11.23 -14.08
N LEU A 136 3.25 10.75 -12.94
CA LEU A 136 3.97 9.84 -12.07
C LEU A 136 4.20 8.48 -12.75
N GLN A 137 3.19 7.94 -13.44
CA GLN A 137 3.33 6.71 -14.22
C GLN A 137 4.38 6.84 -15.32
N LYS A 138 4.39 7.98 -16.02
CA LYS A 138 5.41 8.27 -17.04
C LYS A 138 6.81 8.32 -16.42
N GLU A 139 6.97 8.94 -15.26
CA GLU A 139 8.28 9.02 -14.60
C GLU A 139 8.76 7.65 -14.13
N VAL A 140 7.87 6.84 -13.55
CA VAL A 140 8.17 5.43 -13.21
C VAL A 140 8.57 4.66 -14.46
N GLY A 141 7.87 4.84 -15.59
CA GLY A 141 8.21 4.23 -16.87
C GLY A 141 9.65 4.55 -17.30
N LYS A 142 10.05 5.83 -17.26
CA LYS A 142 11.43 6.23 -17.58
C LYS A 142 12.46 5.59 -16.66
N VAL A 143 12.19 5.53 -15.36
CA VAL A 143 13.10 4.91 -14.39
C VAL A 143 13.24 3.42 -14.67
N VAL A 144 12.14 2.72 -14.97
CA VAL A 144 12.17 1.30 -15.35
C VAL A 144 12.95 1.08 -16.65
N GLU A 145 12.70 1.91 -17.67
CA GLU A 145 13.45 1.88 -18.93
C GLU A 145 14.94 2.12 -18.74
N ALA A 146 15.35 2.97 -17.79
CA ALA A 146 16.75 3.19 -17.44
C ALA A 146 17.38 2.02 -16.65
N ILE A 147 16.61 1.37 -15.77
CA ILE A 147 17.07 0.24 -14.97
C ILE A 147 17.21 -1.03 -15.83
N HIS A 148 16.36 -1.22 -16.84
CA HIS A 148 16.38 -2.40 -17.72
C HIS A 148 17.76 -2.69 -18.35
N PRO A 149 18.40 -1.76 -19.09
CA PRO A 149 19.72 -2.01 -19.69
C PRO A 149 20.81 -2.20 -18.64
N MET A 150 20.74 -1.51 -17.50
CA MET A 150 21.68 -1.73 -16.39
C MET A 150 21.56 -3.14 -15.82
N ASN A 151 20.34 -3.66 -15.69
CA ASN A 151 20.11 -5.02 -15.25
C ASN A 151 20.61 -6.05 -16.27
N GLU A 152 20.41 -5.83 -17.56
CA GLU A 152 20.98 -6.66 -18.64
C GLU A 152 22.51 -6.66 -18.59
N GLU A 153 23.14 -5.50 -18.39
CA GLU A 153 24.59 -5.38 -18.24
C GLU A 153 25.10 -6.13 -17.01
N ILE A 154 24.42 -6.01 -15.86
CA ILE A 154 24.75 -6.76 -14.64
C ILE A 154 24.68 -8.27 -14.91
N GLN A 155 23.64 -8.76 -15.58
CA GLN A 155 23.50 -10.18 -15.91
C GLN A 155 24.59 -10.67 -16.87
N SER A 156 24.94 -9.87 -17.87
CA SER A 156 26.04 -10.15 -18.81
C SER A 156 27.39 -10.24 -18.08
N LEU A 157 27.67 -9.28 -17.20
CA LEU A 157 28.90 -9.28 -16.38
C LEU A 157 28.94 -10.48 -15.43
N GLN A 158 27.83 -10.84 -14.79
CA GLN A 158 27.75 -12.04 -13.95
C GLN A 158 28.04 -13.31 -14.74
N ALA A 159 27.49 -13.46 -15.95
CA ALA A 159 27.78 -14.60 -16.82
C ALA A 159 29.26 -14.64 -17.22
N ARG A 160 29.88 -13.48 -17.50
CA ARG A 160 31.31 -13.38 -17.82
C ARG A 160 32.19 -13.75 -16.63
N ILE A 161 31.85 -13.30 -15.42
CA ILE A 161 32.56 -13.64 -14.19
C ILE A 161 32.49 -15.15 -13.94
N GLN A 162 31.32 -15.76 -14.13
CA GLN A 162 31.18 -17.21 -13.97
C GLN A 162 32.06 -17.98 -14.95
N LEU A 163 32.05 -17.59 -16.23
CA LEU A 163 32.90 -18.22 -17.25
C LEU A 163 34.39 -18.11 -16.91
N LEU A 164 34.85 -16.92 -16.51
CA LEU A 164 36.25 -16.70 -16.12
C LEU A 164 36.63 -17.48 -14.87
N LYS A 165 35.68 -17.68 -13.95
CA LYS A 165 35.89 -18.48 -12.76
C LYS A 165 36.07 -19.96 -13.13
N ASP A 166 35.24 -20.47 -14.02
CA ASP A 166 35.33 -21.85 -14.51
C ASP A 166 36.65 -22.06 -15.29
N GLU A 167 37.07 -21.09 -16.12
CA GLU A 167 38.36 -21.12 -16.83
C GLU A 167 39.56 -21.07 -15.88
N LEU A 168 39.49 -20.25 -14.82
CA LEU A 168 40.52 -20.18 -13.80
C LEU A 168 40.64 -21.51 -13.03
N GLU A 169 39.51 -22.13 -12.67
CA GLU A 169 39.48 -23.44 -12.00
C GLU A 169 40.11 -24.53 -12.89
N GLU A 170 39.81 -24.54 -14.20
CA GLU A 170 40.43 -25.48 -15.15
C GLU A 170 41.95 -25.26 -15.27
N GLU A 171 42.42 -24.01 -15.27
CA GLU A 171 43.85 -23.70 -15.37
C GLU A 171 44.60 -24.00 -14.05
N GLU A 172 43.96 -23.78 -12.90
CA GLU A 172 44.47 -24.20 -11.59
C GLU A 172 44.60 -25.73 -11.54
N ASP A 173 43.59 -26.48 -11.98
CA ASP A 173 43.64 -27.95 -12.07
C ASP A 173 44.79 -28.44 -12.99
N LYS A 174 45.01 -27.77 -14.13
CA LYS A 174 46.14 -28.07 -15.03
C LYS A 174 47.48 -27.76 -14.38
N ALA A 175 47.59 -26.62 -13.68
CA ALA A 175 48.81 -26.23 -12.98
C ALA A 175 49.13 -27.20 -11.83
N GLU A 176 48.11 -27.67 -11.10
CA GLU A 176 48.25 -28.71 -10.09
C GLU A 176 48.70 -30.04 -10.73
N GLN A 177 48.10 -30.47 -11.84
CA GLN A 177 48.56 -31.68 -12.55
C GLN A 177 50.01 -31.55 -13.03
N MET A 178 50.39 -30.41 -13.60
CA MET A 178 51.77 -30.15 -14.02
C MET A 178 52.72 -30.17 -12.82
N SER A 179 52.35 -29.54 -11.69
CA SER A 179 53.14 -29.54 -10.46
C SER A 179 53.28 -30.95 -9.86
N GLN A 180 52.21 -31.75 -9.87
CA GLN A 180 52.26 -33.16 -9.48
C GLN A 180 53.19 -33.98 -10.38
N THR A 181 53.21 -33.69 -11.67
CA THR A 181 54.14 -34.33 -12.62
C THR A 181 55.58 -33.87 -12.39
N ASP A 182 55.78 -32.62 -11.98
CA ASP A 182 57.09 -31.99 -11.74
C ASP A 182 57.68 -32.30 -10.35
N HIS A 183 56.89 -32.82 -9.40
CA HIS A 183 57.42 -33.43 -8.17
C HIS A 183 58.29 -34.68 -8.45
N GLY A 184 58.21 -35.25 -9.66
CA GLY A 184 59.16 -36.25 -10.16
C GLY A 184 60.30 -35.68 -11.01
N LYS A 185 60.26 -34.39 -11.32
CA LYS A 185 61.21 -33.71 -12.21
C LYS A 185 61.58 -32.33 -11.65
N ILE A 186 61.95 -32.31 -10.35
CA ILE A 186 62.97 -31.39 -9.85
C ILE A 186 63.95 -31.20 -10.99
N VAL A 187 64.14 -29.96 -11.48
CA VAL A 187 65.21 -29.59 -12.41
C VAL A 187 66.36 -30.50 -12.06
N SER A 188 66.61 -31.52 -12.89
CA SER A 188 67.46 -32.64 -12.50
C SER A 188 68.89 -32.17 -12.64
N LEU A 189 69.23 -31.19 -11.81
CA LEU A 189 70.55 -30.88 -11.38
C LEU A 189 71.07 -32.22 -10.87
N PRO A 190 72.21 -32.69 -11.39
CA PRO A 190 72.85 -33.84 -10.82
C PRO A 190 72.92 -33.62 -9.31
N GLU A 191 72.28 -34.48 -8.53
CA GLU A 191 72.45 -34.47 -7.09
C GLU A 191 73.96 -34.51 -6.85
N LEU A 192 74.53 -33.38 -6.41
CA LEU A 192 75.93 -33.33 -6.06
C LEU A 192 76.08 -34.34 -4.92
N SER A 193 76.85 -35.39 -5.18
CA SER A 193 77.05 -36.48 -4.22
C SER A 193 77.32 -35.89 -2.85
N GLU A 194 76.71 -36.44 -1.80
CA GLU A 194 76.95 -36.01 -0.42
C GLU A 194 78.44 -36.01 -0.05
N ARG A 195 79.27 -36.77 -0.79
CA ARG A 195 80.74 -36.76 -0.66
C ARG A 195 81.38 -35.44 -1.10
N SER A 196 80.79 -34.73 -2.05
CA SER A 196 81.23 -33.41 -2.49
C SER A 196 80.87 -32.34 -1.47
N LEU A 197 79.67 -32.44 -0.87
CA LEU A 197 79.19 -31.51 0.17
C LEU A 197 79.82 -31.76 1.54
N LYS A 198 80.21 -33.00 1.84
CA LYS A 198 80.90 -33.41 3.08
C LYS A 198 82.42 -33.53 2.90
N ALA A 199 82.96 -33.23 1.71
CA ALA A 199 84.40 -33.17 1.53
C ALA A 199 84.94 -32.01 2.38
N PRO A 200 85.97 -32.24 3.22
CA PRO A 200 86.70 -31.15 3.85
C PRO A 200 87.10 -30.14 2.77
N LEU A 201 87.00 -28.85 3.09
CA LEU A 201 87.51 -27.82 2.19
C LEU A 201 88.99 -28.12 1.90
N LEU A 202 89.44 -27.91 0.66
CA LEU A 202 90.82 -28.22 0.26
C LEU A 202 91.85 -27.60 1.22
N GLN A 203 91.55 -26.44 1.78
CA GLN A 203 92.35 -25.78 2.81
C GLN A 203 92.50 -26.65 4.07
N GLU A 204 91.45 -27.30 4.55
CA GLU A 204 91.47 -28.20 5.71
C GLU A 204 92.27 -29.48 5.40
N GLU A 205 92.13 -30.03 4.20
CA GLU A 205 92.91 -31.21 3.79
C GLU A 205 94.42 -30.90 3.71
N ILE A 206 94.78 -29.72 3.19
CA ILE A 206 96.18 -29.25 3.14
C ILE A 206 96.70 -29.02 4.56
N LEU A 207 95.92 -28.39 5.45
CA LEU A 207 96.32 -28.15 6.84
C LEU A 207 96.54 -29.46 7.60
N MET A 208 95.70 -30.48 7.41
CA MET A 208 95.86 -31.79 8.05
C MET A 208 97.13 -32.54 7.59
N LYS A 209 97.67 -32.23 6.41
CA LYS A 209 98.91 -32.83 5.89
C LYS A 209 100.18 -32.16 6.45
N ILE A 210 100.08 -31.02 7.12
CA ILE A 210 101.22 -30.28 7.69
C ILE A 210 101.42 -30.68 9.16
N PRO A 211 102.60 -31.21 9.54
CA PRO A 211 102.93 -31.44 10.95
C PRO A 211 102.95 -30.10 11.72
N ASN A 212 102.31 -30.04 12.89
CA ASN A 212 102.20 -28.82 13.72
C ASN A 212 101.39 -27.67 13.08
N HIS A 213 100.29 -27.98 12.39
CA HIS A 213 99.42 -26.99 11.74
C HIS A 213 98.82 -25.94 12.71
N GLU A 214 98.51 -26.30 13.96
CA GLU A 214 98.00 -25.34 14.95
C GLU A 214 99.03 -24.26 15.33
N GLY A 215 100.30 -24.62 15.42
CA GLY A 215 101.38 -23.67 15.67
C GLY A 215 101.55 -22.70 14.52
N LEU A 216 101.56 -23.23 13.29
CA LEU A 216 101.64 -22.42 12.07
C LEU A 216 100.46 -21.46 11.93
N LEU A 217 99.24 -21.88 12.26
CA LEU A 217 98.06 -21.01 12.23
C LEU A 217 98.16 -19.86 13.25
N LYS A 218 98.68 -20.13 14.45
CA LYS A 218 98.91 -19.08 15.47
C LYS A 218 99.99 -18.09 15.06
N ASP A 219 101.07 -18.58 14.46
CA ASP A 219 102.15 -17.74 13.94
C ASP A 219 101.65 -16.88 12.76
N LEU A 220 100.91 -17.49 11.82
CA LEU A 220 100.29 -16.78 10.70
C LEU A 220 99.29 -15.73 11.19
N GLN A 221 98.49 -16.04 12.20
CA GLN A 221 97.56 -15.09 12.79
C GLN A 221 98.30 -13.94 13.50
N THR A 222 99.45 -14.22 14.12
CA THR A 222 100.29 -13.19 14.76
C THR A 222 100.92 -12.27 13.69
N VAL A 223 101.43 -12.84 12.59
CA VAL A 223 101.94 -12.09 11.44
C VAL A 223 100.82 -11.28 10.77
N GLN A 224 99.64 -11.86 10.56
CA GLN A 224 98.50 -11.17 9.97
C GLN A 224 98.04 -9.98 10.82
N ASN A 225 98.18 -10.08 12.14
CA ASN A 225 97.80 -9.03 13.08
C ASN A 225 98.91 -8.01 13.37
N SER A 226 100.12 -8.22 12.84
CA SER A 226 101.25 -7.30 12.98
C SER A 226 100.93 -5.95 12.32
N ALA A 227 101.60 -4.89 12.81
CA ALA A 227 101.41 -3.55 12.27
C ALA A 227 101.86 -3.48 10.81
N GLU A 228 103.00 -4.10 10.50
CA GLU A 228 103.61 -4.10 9.16
C GLU A 228 102.71 -4.78 8.12
N MET A 229 102.08 -5.90 8.50
CA MET A 229 101.17 -6.62 7.61
C MET A 229 99.87 -5.84 7.37
N LYS A 230 99.33 -5.18 8.40
CA LYS A 230 98.17 -4.29 8.25
C LYS A 230 98.45 -3.08 7.37
N ASP A 231 99.63 -2.48 7.51
CA ASP A 231 100.09 -1.37 6.67
C ASP A 231 100.26 -1.80 5.21
N MET A 232 100.75 -3.02 4.98
CA MET A 232 100.80 -3.61 3.64
C MET A 232 99.40 -3.83 3.06
N PHE A 233 98.45 -4.35 3.85
CA PHE A 233 97.07 -4.55 3.40
C PHE A 233 96.38 -3.23 3.05
N THR A 234 96.53 -2.19 3.88
CA THR A 234 95.96 -0.87 3.60
C THR A 234 96.59 -0.24 2.36
N PHE A 235 97.90 -0.38 2.18
CA PHE A 235 98.59 0.06 0.96
C PHE A 235 98.04 -0.62 -0.30
N VAL A 236 97.88 -1.94 -0.28
CA VAL A 236 97.32 -2.70 -1.42
C VAL A 236 95.87 -2.31 -1.67
N GLU A 237 95.07 -2.14 -0.62
CA GLU A 237 93.67 -1.72 -0.74
C GLU A 237 93.55 -0.31 -1.33
N GLU A 238 94.41 0.63 -0.93
CA GLU A 238 94.47 1.97 -1.52
C GLU A 238 94.92 1.94 -2.98
N ALA A 239 95.92 1.13 -3.32
CA ALA A 239 96.38 0.95 -4.70
C ALA A 239 95.24 0.39 -5.59
N TYR A 240 94.49 -0.59 -5.07
CA TYR A 240 93.34 -1.16 -5.76
C TYR A 240 92.19 -0.15 -5.91
N LYS A 241 91.87 0.61 -4.86
CA LYS A 241 90.89 1.71 -4.91
C LYS A 241 91.29 2.79 -5.91
N LYS A 242 92.59 3.07 -6.08
CA LYS A 242 93.09 4.00 -7.10
C LYS A 242 92.93 3.45 -8.52
N LEU A 243 93.24 2.17 -8.74
CA LEU A 243 93.02 1.49 -10.02
C LEU A 243 91.53 1.43 -10.40
N LEU A 244 90.65 1.19 -9.43
CA LEU A 244 89.20 1.13 -9.66
C LEU A 244 88.57 2.51 -9.91
N LYS A 245 89.23 3.60 -9.47
CA LYS A 245 88.83 5.00 -9.71
C LYS A 245 89.43 5.61 -10.99
N SER A 246 90.37 4.92 -11.65
CA SER A 246 91.01 5.40 -12.88
C SER A 246 90.38 4.81 -14.15
N HIS A 247 89.20 4.23 -14.05
CA HIS A 247 88.39 3.71 -15.14
C HIS A 247 86.96 4.26 -15.06
#